data_AF-A0A2U1FDJ7-F1
#
_entry.id   AF-A0A2U1FDJ7-F1
#
_cell.length_a   1.000
_cell.length_b   1.000
_cell.length_c   1.000
_cell.angle_alpha   90.00
_cell.angle_beta   90.00
_cell.angle_gamma   90.00
#
_symmetry.space_group_name_H-M   'P 1'
#
loop_
_entity.id
_entity.type
_entity.pdbx_description
1 polymer ?
#
loop_
_entity_poly.entity_id
_entity_poly.type
_entity_poly.pdbx_seq_one_letter_code
_entity_poly.pdbx_strand_id
1 'polypeptide(L)'
;MGTRVFRRAARLPPPAVPTGEVHLEAPPEIPRLVPTSPLLRLLPLLMVVGSLGFIVVIGVDNPTSWLFGGMFALSTLGMVAGGATRGGGQRRAEADEDRKDYLRYLAQMRRRARDTAADQRRALEWTHPDPAALVGLARGPRMWERRPADPDFAHVRVGRGSQRLATALVPPQTGPVDELEPVSTVALRRFVRTHSIVPDLPTAVSLRAFASVAVTGADAATRRGLVRALVAQMVTFHSPDDLVVAVAATGPARAEWEWVKWLPHAAHPRLADGAGPVRMVTSSLAAVEAWLAPELAGRGRFARGAAPVADAAHVVVVLEDAEVTRAEQIVLSEGLAGVTLIDLSDAVGTLTGRRGLGLVLDAEGPRVGALGQQGVEWFGRPDSLGAAEAEALARRLAPCRTPAVVGGVEEEPLLTSPGILELLGVDGEPDTFDVTAAWRPRPVRDRLRVPFGVSADGEPVELDIKEAAQEGMGPHGLCVGATGSGKSELLRTLVLGLITTHSSEVLNLVLVDFKGGATFAGPNVDERRMCDDVAPGRRACFRAGPTRDCQGHGPRVTRALGALVGRGLRCGDRGTSAMPSCAGTVTER
;
A
#
# COMPACT_ATOMS: atom_id res chain seq x y z
N MET A 1 -5.29 24.41 20.51
CA MET A 1 -5.90 23.75 19.33
C MET A 1 -6.62 22.52 19.82
N GLY A 2 -7.87 22.30 19.39
CA GLY A 2 -8.61 21.08 19.76
C GLY A 2 -8.01 19.84 19.10
N THR A 3 -7.97 18.73 19.83
CA THR A 3 -7.57 17.41 19.31
C THR A 3 -8.74 16.79 18.52
N ARG A 4 -8.41 15.91 17.58
CA ARG A 4 -9.35 15.17 16.74
C ARG A 4 -8.88 13.73 16.64
N VAL A 5 -9.79 12.79 16.91
CA VAL A 5 -9.52 11.37 16.70
C VAL A 5 -9.46 11.10 15.20
N PHE A 6 -8.38 10.49 14.75
CA PHE A 6 -8.21 10.02 13.39
C PHE A 6 -8.21 8.49 13.41
N ARG A 7 -9.26 7.88 12.85
CA ARG A 7 -9.34 6.44 12.65
C ARG A 7 -8.59 6.09 11.37
N ARG A 8 -7.65 5.14 11.49
CA ARG A 8 -6.84 4.67 10.35
C ARG A 8 -7.74 3.85 9.42
N ALA A 9 -7.83 4.25 8.15
CA ALA A 9 -8.54 3.47 7.15
C ALA A 9 -7.78 2.18 6.81
N ALA A 10 -8.47 1.22 6.19
CA ALA A 10 -7.81 0.09 5.55
C ALA A 10 -6.82 0.60 4.50
N ARG A 11 -5.63 0.01 4.47
CA ARG A 11 -4.56 0.43 3.55
C ARG A 11 -4.97 0.11 2.11
N LEU A 12 -4.97 1.13 1.26
CA LEU A 12 -5.22 0.94 -0.17
C LEU A 12 -3.99 0.30 -0.83
N PRO A 13 -4.18 -0.76 -1.65
CA PRO A 13 -3.06 -1.39 -2.34
C PRO A 13 -2.44 -0.42 -3.36
N PRO A 14 -1.11 -0.43 -3.52
CA PRO A 14 -0.47 0.35 -4.58
C PRO A 14 -0.90 -0.16 -5.97
N PRO A 15 -0.79 0.68 -7.01
CA PRO A 15 -0.97 0.24 -8.39
C PRO A 15 -0.12 -0.99 -8.72
N ALA A 16 -0.71 -1.97 -9.41
CA ALA A 16 0.01 -3.16 -9.82
C ALA A 16 1.12 -2.82 -10.83
N VAL A 17 2.27 -3.48 -10.67
CA VAL A 17 3.40 -3.38 -11.60
C VAL A 17 3.67 -4.76 -12.17
N PRO A 18 3.80 -4.92 -13.50
CA PRO A 18 4.27 -6.17 -14.08
C PRO A 18 5.65 -6.53 -13.54
N THR A 19 5.81 -7.76 -13.07
CA THR A 19 7.09 -8.30 -12.59
C THR A 19 7.50 -9.52 -13.42
N GLY A 20 8.76 -9.94 -13.28
CA GLY A 20 9.30 -11.13 -13.94
C GLY A 20 10.31 -10.80 -15.04
N GLU A 21 10.61 -11.80 -15.86
CA GLU A 21 11.60 -11.69 -16.94
C GLU A 21 10.92 -11.64 -18.30
N VAL A 22 11.48 -10.82 -19.19
CA VAL A 22 11.06 -10.71 -20.58
C VAL A 22 12.23 -11.15 -21.44
N HIS A 23 12.14 -12.37 -21.95
CA HIS A 23 13.12 -12.91 -22.88
C HIS A 23 12.93 -12.26 -24.26
N LEU A 24 14.01 -11.69 -24.78
CA LEU A 24 14.01 -11.08 -26.11
C LEU A 24 14.40 -12.12 -27.17
N GLU A 25 13.83 -11.99 -28.37
CA GLU A 25 14.16 -12.85 -29.50
C GLU A 25 15.54 -12.50 -30.09
N ALA A 26 16.21 -13.50 -30.66
CA ALA A 26 17.49 -13.32 -31.33
C ALA A 26 17.33 -12.51 -32.63
N PRO A 27 18.29 -11.63 -32.98
CA PRO A 27 18.33 -11.01 -34.30
C PRO A 27 18.37 -12.07 -35.41
N PRO A 28 17.83 -11.78 -36.61
CA PRO A 28 17.90 -12.70 -37.74
C PRO A 28 19.36 -12.99 -38.15
N GLU A 29 19.61 -14.21 -38.60
CA GLU A 29 20.90 -14.62 -39.14
C GLU A 29 21.10 -14.12 -40.57
N ILE A 30 22.36 -13.88 -40.94
CA ILE A 30 22.71 -13.54 -42.32
C ILE A 30 22.50 -14.80 -43.17
N PRO A 31 21.74 -14.73 -44.29
CA PRO A 31 21.50 -15.90 -45.13
C PRO A 31 22.84 -16.47 -45.62
N ARG A 32 23.13 -17.71 -45.19
CA ARG A 32 24.39 -18.39 -45.49
C ARG A 32 24.52 -18.57 -47.01
N LEU A 33 25.69 -18.20 -47.53
CA LEU A 33 26.04 -18.44 -48.94
C LEU A 33 26.19 -19.94 -49.15
N VAL A 34 25.13 -20.64 -49.55
CA VAL A 34 25.27 -22.00 -50.06
C VAL A 34 26.11 -21.89 -51.34
N PRO A 35 27.35 -22.43 -51.38
CA PRO A 35 28.12 -22.39 -52.59
C PRO A 35 27.35 -23.15 -53.66
N THR A 36 26.94 -22.44 -54.71
CA THR A 36 26.39 -23.07 -55.92
C THR A 36 27.33 -24.20 -56.30
N SER A 37 26.80 -25.42 -56.43
CA SER A 37 27.62 -26.60 -56.69
C SER A 37 28.56 -26.33 -57.88
N PRO A 38 29.82 -26.79 -57.83
CA PRO A 38 30.76 -26.56 -58.93
C PRO A 38 30.20 -27.07 -60.27
N LEU A 39 29.34 -28.10 -60.22
CA LEU A 39 28.56 -28.60 -61.36
C LEU A 39 27.60 -27.55 -61.95
N LEU A 40 26.84 -26.83 -61.12
CA LEU A 40 25.96 -25.74 -61.59
C LEU A 40 26.75 -24.55 -62.17
N ARG A 41 27.96 -24.29 -61.65
CA ARG A 41 28.88 -23.27 -62.21
C ARG A 41 29.51 -23.71 -63.54
N LEU A 42 29.67 -25.02 -63.75
CA LEU A 42 30.22 -25.60 -65.00
C LEU A 42 29.16 -25.78 -66.08
N LEU A 43 27.87 -25.86 -65.73
CA LEU A 43 26.77 -26.05 -66.68
C LEU A 43 26.77 -25.05 -67.85
N PRO A 44 26.99 -23.73 -67.64
CA PRO A 44 27.06 -22.77 -68.75
C PRO A 44 28.27 -23.04 -69.66
N LEU A 45 29.41 -23.42 -69.08
CA LEU A 45 30.60 -23.79 -69.86
C LEU A 45 30.33 -25.05 -70.69
N LEU A 46 29.69 -26.06 -70.10
CA LEU A 46 29.29 -27.29 -70.76
C LEU A 46 28.30 -27.03 -71.92
N MET A 47 27.36 -26.11 -71.73
CA MET A 47 26.40 -25.69 -72.75
C MET A 47 27.06 -24.90 -73.89
N VAL A 48 28.03 -24.03 -73.59
CA VAL A 48 28.80 -23.31 -74.61
C VAL A 48 29.66 -24.29 -75.41
N VAL A 49 30.37 -25.21 -74.75
CA VAL A 49 31.13 -26.27 -75.42
C VAL A 49 30.20 -27.17 -76.25
N GLY A 50 29.00 -27.49 -75.75
CA GLY A 50 27.97 -28.22 -76.50
C GLY A 50 27.47 -27.49 -77.75
N SER A 51 27.27 -26.17 -77.66
CA SER A 51 26.88 -25.34 -78.83
C SER A 51 27.97 -25.30 -79.91
N LEU A 52 29.25 -25.20 -79.51
CA LEU A 52 30.40 -25.28 -80.42
C LEU A 52 30.52 -26.69 -81.05
N GLY A 53 30.29 -27.74 -80.26
CA GLY A 53 30.26 -29.12 -80.76
C GLY A 53 29.16 -29.36 -81.79
N PHE A 54 27.97 -28.78 -81.60
CA PHE A 54 26.87 -28.87 -82.57
C PHE A 54 27.21 -28.24 -83.93
N ILE A 55 27.91 -27.10 -83.91
CA ILE A 55 28.36 -26.40 -85.12
C ILE A 55 29.39 -27.24 -85.89
N VAL A 56 30.32 -27.89 -85.18
CA VAL A 56 31.38 -28.71 -85.79
C VAL A 56 30.83 -30.03 -86.37
N VAL A 57 29.90 -30.70 -85.67
CA VAL A 57 29.38 -32.02 -86.08
C VAL A 57 28.44 -31.94 -87.28
N ILE A 58 27.57 -30.92 -87.34
CA ILE A 58 26.60 -30.75 -88.46
C ILE A 58 27.28 -30.15 -89.70
N GLY A 59 28.47 -29.56 -89.53
CA GLY A 59 29.24 -28.92 -90.59
C GLY A 59 29.07 -27.40 -90.61
N VAL A 60 30.18 -26.72 -90.88
CA VAL A 60 30.28 -25.25 -90.84
C VAL A 60 29.56 -24.59 -92.03
N ASP A 61 29.40 -25.34 -93.12
CA ASP A 61 28.78 -24.89 -94.38
C ASP A 61 27.25 -24.99 -94.36
N ASN A 62 26.66 -25.60 -93.32
CA ASN A 62 25.23 -25.82 -93.23
C ASN A 62 24.57 -24.68 -92.42
N PRO A 63 23.72 -23.83 -93.02
CA PRO A 63 23.15 -22.65 -92.34
C PRO A 63 22.26 -23.00 -91.13
N THR A 64 21.80 -24.24 -91.05
CA THR A 64 21.05 -24.76 -89.90
C THR A 64 21.90 -24.93 -88.64
N SER A 65 23.21 -25.19 -88.76
CA SER A 65 24.12 -25.39 -87.62
C SER A 65 24.36 -24.09 -86.84
N TRP A 66 24.52 -22.97 -87.56
CA TRP A 66 24.63 -21.63 -86.99
C TRP A 66 23.36 -21.17 -86.29
N LEU A 67 22.18 -21.53 -86.81
CA LEU A 67 20.90 -21.17 -86.22
C LEU A 67 20.68 -21.84 -84.86
N PHE A 68 20.87 -23.17 -84.78
CA PHE A 68 20.68 -23.93 -83.54
C PHE A 68 21.78 -23.63 -82.50
N GLY A 69 23.04 -23.55 -82.93
CA GLY A 69 24.16 -23.18 -82.05
C GLY A 69 24.02 -21.76 -81.49
N GLY A 70 23.59 -20.80 -82.32
CA GLY A 70 23.35 -19.42 -81.92
C GLY A 70 22.19 -19.26 -80.93
N MET A 71 21.08 -19.98 -81.14
CA MET A 71 19.94 -19.95 -80.22
C MET A 71 20.28 -20.55 -78.86
N PHE A 72 21.05 -21.65 -78.84
CA PHE A 72 21.55 -22.23 -77.60
C PHE A 72 22.44 -21.24 -76.85
N ALA A 73 23.44 -20.65 -77.51
CA ALA A 73 24.35 -19.68 -76.89
C ALA A 73 23.61 -18.45 -76.32
N LEU A 74 22.60 -17.93 -77.05
CA LEU A 74 21.78 -16.81 -76.61
C LEU A 74 20.92 -17.17 -75.39
N SER A 75 20.37 -18.39 -75.35
CA SER A 75 19.61 -18.90 -74.20
C SER A 75 20.49 -19.06 -72.95
N THR A 76 21.73 -19.54 -73.10
CA THR A 76 22.68 -19.63 -71.97
C THR A 76 23.03 -18.24 -71.44
N LEU A 77 23.25 -17.27 -72.32
CA LEU A 77 23.48 -15.87 -71.96
C LEU A 77 22.29 -15.28 -71.20
N GLY A 78 21.06 -15.53 -71.67
CA GLY A 78 19.83 -15.11 -70.99
C GLY A 78 19.67 -15.72 -69.59
N MET A 79 20.04 -16.99 -69.42
CA MET A 79 19.97 -17.69 -68.14
C MET A 79 21.06 -17.21 -67.16
N VAL A 80 22.28 -16.97 -67.61
CA VAL A 80 23.37 -16.44 -66.78
C VAL A 80 23.09 -15.00 -66.36
N ALA A 81 22.65 -14.15 -67.29
CA ALA A 81 22.28 -12.77 -66.98
C ALA A 81 21.05 -12.70 -66.06
N GLY A 82 20.03 -13.52 -66.29
CA GLY A 82 18.82 -13.59 -65.47
C GLY A 82 19.02 -14.25 -64.10
N GLY A 83 19.90 -15.26 -64.01
CA GLY A 83 20.22 -15.96 -62.76
C GLY A 83 21.08 -15.12 -61.82
N ALA A 84 22.06 -14.39 -62.37
CA ALA A 84 22.92 -13.48 -61.59
C ALA A 84 22.14 -12.30 -60.99
N THR A 85 21.12 -11.80 -61.71
CA THR A 85 20.32 -10.65 -61.27
C THR A 85 19.15 -11.03 -60.35
N ARG A 86 18.43 -12.12 -60.63
CA ARG A 86 17.28 -12.55 -59.80
C ARG A 86 17.68 -13.08 -58.43
N GLY A 87 18.76 -13.87 -58.34
CA GLY A 87 19.17 -14.49 -57.08
C GLY A 87 19.70 -13.50 -56.04
N GLY A 88 20.41 -12.45 -56.47
CA GLY A 88 20.94 -11.42 -55.58
C GLY A 88 19.87 -10.45 -55.08
N GLY A 89 18.94 -10.05 -55.95
CA GLY A 89 17.86 -9.12 -55.60
C GLY A 89 16.85 -9.71 -54.61
N GLN A 90 16.45 -10.97 -54.82
CA GLN A 90 15.48 -11.64 -53.96
C GLN A 90 16.01 -11.85 -52.53
N ARG A 91 17.29 -12.23 -52.39
CA ARG A 91 17.93 -12.41 -51.07
C ARG A 91 18.10 -11.09 -50.32
N ARG A 92 18.41 -10.01 -51.03
CA ARG A 92 18.51 -8.68 -50.43
C ARG A 92 17.15 -8.17 -49.97
N ALA A 93 16.07 -8.51 -50.69
CA ALA A 93 14.71 -8.19 -50.29
C ALA A 93 14.26 -9.00 -49.07
N GLU A 94 14.57 -10.30 -49.02
CA GLU A 94 14.29 -11.19 -47.88
C GLU A 94 14.96 -10.70 -46.60
N ALA A 95 16.28 -10.44 -46.64
CA ALA A 95 17.00 -9.89 -45.49
C ALA A 95 16.52 -8.49 -45.07
N ASP A 96 16.04 -7.67 -46.01
CA ASP A 96 15.43 -6.38 -45.68
C ASP A 96 14.08 -6.54 -44.98
N GLU A 97 13.29 -7.53 -45.38
CA GLU A 97 12.00 -7.83 -44.76
C GLU A 97 12.15 -8.41 -43.36
N ASP A 98 13.05 -9.38 -43.16
CA ASP A 98 13.40 -9.92 -41.84
C ASP A 98 13.84 -8.81 -40.88
N ARG A 99 14.66 -7.88 -41.39
CA ARG A 99 15.09 -6.71 -40.63
C ARG A 99 13.92 -5.80 -40.26
N LYS A 100 12.99 -5.52 -41.19
CA LYS A 100 11.80 -4.71 -40.88
C LYS A 100 10.93 -5.37 -39.82
N ASP A 101 10.73 -6.67 -39.92
CA ASP A 101 9.93 -7.45 -38.99
C ASP A 101 10.55 -7.43 -37.59
N TYR A 102 11.87 -7.65 -37.50
CA TYR A 102 12.58 -7.57 -36.23
C TYR A 102 12.55 -6.16 -35.61
N LEU A 103 12.70 -5.11 -36.43
CA LEU A 103 12.55 -3.73 -35.95
C LEU A 103 11.11 -3.40 -35.50
N ARG A 104 10.10 -4.01 -36.14
CA ARG A 104 8.69 -3.90 -35.72
C ARG A 104 8.46 -4.59 -34.38
N TYR A 105 9.04 -5.77 -34.19
CA TYR A 105 9.08 -6.48 -32.90
C TYR A 105 9.72 -5.60 -31.80
N LEU A 106 10.92 -5.06 -32.04
CA LEU A 106 11.58 -4.16 -31.08
C LEU A 106 10.75 -2.91 -30.79
N ALA A 107 10.03 -2.37 -31.78
CA ALA A 107 9.14 -1.24 -31.58
C ALA A 107 7.94 -1.58 -30.67
N GLN A 108 7.40 -2.81 -30.76
CA GLN A 108 6.37 -3.31 -29.85
C GLN A 108 6.92 -3.53 -28.44
N MET A 109 8.08 -4.19 -28.31
CA MET A 109 8.75 -4.39 -27.03
C MET A 109 9.08 -3.06 -26.33
N ARG A 110 9.41 -2.03 -27.11
CA ARG A 110 9.62 -0.67 -26.62
C ARG A 110 8.36 -0.02 -26.04
N ARG A 111 7.18 -0.25 -26.63
CA ARG A 111 5.93 0.23 -26.05
C ARG A 111 5.69 -0.45 -24.71
N ARG A 112 5.77 -1.78 -24.67
CA ARG A 112 5.60 -2.59 -23.45
C ARG A 112 6.56 -2.19 -22.33
N ALA A 113 7.84 -1.96 -22.65
CA ALA A 113 8.83 -1.52 -21.68
C ALA A 113 8.53 -0.11 -21.12
N ARG A 114 8.02 0.81 -21.95
CA ARG A 114 7.59 2.15 -21.50
C ARG A 114 6.35 2.11 -20.65
N ASP A 115 5.37 1.28 -21.01
CA ASP A 115 4.15 1.09 -20.23
C ASP A 115 4.51 0.53 -18.85
N THR A 116 5.36 -0.51 -18.81
CA THR A 116 5.88 -1.08 -17.56
C THR A 116 6.65 -0.05 -16.74
N ALA A 117 7.49 0.78 -17.37
CA ALA A 117 8.21 1.85 -16.68
C ALA A 117 7.27 2.92 -16.11
N ALA A 118 6.18 3.24 -16.80
CA ALA A 118 5.15 4.17 -16.33
C ALA A 118 4.38 3.56 -15.15
N ASP A 119 4.03 2.28 -15.20
CA ASP A 119 3.37 1.55 -14.12
C ASP A 119 4.26 1.49 -12.88
N GLN A 120 5.55 1.14 -13.06
CA GLN A 120 6.57 1.15 -12.00
C GLN A 120 6.70 2.55 -11.37
N ARG A 121 6.73 3.61 -12.18
CA ARG A 121 6.75 4.99 -11.66
C ARG A 121 5.51 5.31 -10.83
N ARG A 122 4.31 5.02 -11.33
CA ARG A 122 3.06 5.28 -10.61
C ARG A 122 3.01 4.53 -9.28
N ALA A 123 3.46 3.28 -9.24
CA ALA A 123 3.51 2.49 -8.00
C ALA A 123 4.53 3.04 -7.00
N LEU A 124 5.74 3.40 -7.47
CA LEU A 124 6.75 3.99 -6.59
C LEU A 124 6.37 5.39 -6.10
N GLU A 125 5.77 6.23 -6.94
CA GLU A 125 5.26 7.55 -6.54
C GLU A 125 4.04 7.44 -5.64
N TRP A 126 3.22 6.39 -5.78
CA TRP A 126 2.16 6.09 -4.83
C TRP A 126 2.76 5.81 -3.45
N THR A 127 3.69 4.86 -3.34
CA THR A 127 4.29 4.47 -2.05
C THR A 127 5.19 5.56 -1.48
N HIS A 128 5.97 6.24 -2.31
CA HIS A 128 6.96 7.25 -1.97
C HIS A 128 6.72 8.56 -2.74
N PRO A 129 5.66 9.30 -2.40
CA PRO A 129 5.33 10.54 -3.09
C PRO A 129 6.38 11.61 -2.86
N ASP A 130 6.31 12.66 -3.68
CA ASP A 130 7.18 13.81 -3.55
C ASP A 130 6.95 14.54 -2.22
N PRO A 131 8.01 15.01 -1.52
CA PRO A 131 7.88 15.73 -0.26
C PRO A 131 6.89 16.90 -0.32
N ALA A 132 6.83 17.61 -1.45
CA ALA A 132 5.90 18.72 -1.66
C ALA A 132 4.41 18.29 -1.59
N ALA A 133 4.10 17.01 -1.88
CA ALA A 133 2.73 16.49 -1.84
C ALA A 133 2.27 16.07 -0.43
N LEU A 134 3.19 15.94 0.54
CA LEU A 134 2.89 15.41 1.87
C LEU A 134 1.85 16.26 2.64
N VAL A 135 1.89 17.58 2.48
CA VAL A 135 0.90 18.49 3.09
C VAL A 135 -0.51 18.20 2.59
N GLY A 136 -0.66 17.81 1.32
CA GLY A 136 -1.94 17.43 0.72
C GLY A 136 -2.47 16.10 1.26
N LEU A 137 -1.57 15.16 1.55
CA LEU A 137 -1.90 13.83 2.10
C LEU A 137 -2.29 13.87 3.58
N ALA A 138 -1.83 14.89 4.31
CA ALA A 138 -2.18 15.06 5.72
C ALA A 138 -3.70 15.23 5.89
N ARG A 139 -4.27 14.40 6.78
CA ARG A 139 -5.72 14.20 7.03
C ARG A 139 -6.50 13.53 5.89
N GLY A 140 -5.82 13.04 4.87
CA GLY A 140 -6.42 12.19 3.84
C GLY A 140 -6.55 10.73 4.28
N PRO A 141 -7.16 9.87 3.46
CA PRO A 141 -7.34 8.44 3.76
C PRO A 141 -6.02 7.66 3.83
N ARG A 142 -4.95 8.21 3.23
CA ARG A 142 -3.61 7.62 3.18
C ARG A 142 -2.68 8.07 4.31
N MET A 143 -3.17 8.91 5.22
CA MET A 143 -2.40 9.31 6.40
C MET A 143 -2.30 8.10 7.36
N TRP A 144 -1.08 7.83 7.85
CA TRP A 144 -0.80 6.73 8.78
C TRP A 144 -1.19 5.34 8.26
N GLU A 145 -1.10 5.13 6.93
CA GLU A 145 -1.48 3.87 6.28
C GLU A 145 -0.50 2.71 6.56
N ARG A 146 0.77 2.98 6.91
CA ARG A 146 1.79 1.94 7.09
C ARG A 146 1.81 1.41 8.52
N ARG A 147 1.83 0.08 8.67
CA ARG A 147 1.85 -0.64 9.94
C ARG A 147 3.21 -1.30 10.20
N PRO A 148 3.59 -1.59 11.45
CA PRO A 148 4.85 -2.30 11.75
C PRO A 148 5.04 -3.62 10.99
N ALA A 149 3.93 -4.35 10.77
CA ALA A 149 3.94 -5.61 10.03
C ALA A 149 4.16 -5.45 8.51
N ASP A 150 3.99 -4.25 7.96
CA ASP A 150 4.13 -4.02 6.53
C ASP A 150 5.61 -4.05 6.10
N PRO A 151 5.94 -4.58 4.91
CA PRO A 151 7.32 -4.66 4.44
C PRO A 151 7.97 -3.30 4.24
N ASP A 152 7.18 -2.26 3.95
CA ASP A 152 7.63 -0.89 3.72
C ASP A 152 7.57 0.01 4.98
N PHE A 153 7.38 -0.59 6.15
CA PHE A 153 7.49 0.12 7.43
C PHE A 153 8.88 0.75 7.58
N ALA A 154 8.94 2.02 7.97
CA ALA A 154 10.16 2.81 8.09
C ALA A 154 11.03 2.89 6.80
N HIS A 155 10.43 2.68 5.62
CA HIS A 155 11.07 2.99 4.35
C HIS A 155 10.86 4.46 3.99
N VAL A 156 11.96 5.18 3.78
CA VAL A 156 11.92 6.63 3.56
C VAL A 156 12.64 6.97 2.26
N ARG A 157 11.98 7.75 1.41
CA ARG A 157 12.50 8.29 0.16
C ARG A 157 13.59 9.30 0.48
N VAL A 158 14.75 9.09 -0.10
CA VAL A 158 15.92 9.99 0.05
C VAL A 158 16.08 10.89 -1.17
N GLY A 159 15.41 10.58 -2.27
CA GLY A 159 15.60 11.26 -3.53
C GLY A 159 15.05 10.50 -4.72
N ARG A 160 15.48 10.92 -5.91
CA ARG A 160 15.17 10.26 -7.19
C ARG A 160 16.42 9.71 -7.83
N GLY A 161 16.38 8.44 -8.20
CA GLY A 161 17.50 7.74 -8.79
C GLY A 161 17.10 6.89 -9.99
N SER A 162 18.10 6.31 -10.63
CA SER A 162 17.88 5.34 -11.70
C SER A 162 17.74 3.94 -11.12
N GLN A 163 16.67 3.23 -11.48
CA GLN A 163 16.44 1.85 -11.04
C GLN A 163 16.27 0.93 -12.26
N ARG A 164 16.46 -0.37 -12.05
CA ARG A 164 16.18 -1.36 -13.11
C ARG A 164 14.68 -1.39 -13.40
N LEU A 165 14.33 -1.67 -14.65
CA LEU A 165 12.94 -1.92 -15.04
C LEU A 165 12.39 -3.12 -14.25
N ALA A 166 11.16 -3.00 -13.75
CA ALA A 166 10.51 -4.05 -12.95
C ALA A 166 10.44 -5.40 -13.67
N THR A 167 10.26 -5.39 -14.99
CA THR A 167 10.48 -6.56 -15.84
C THR A 167 11.90 -6.58 -16.38
N ALA A 168 12.70 -7.57 -15.95
CA ALA A 168 14.08 -7.68 -16.42
C ALA A 168 14.10 -8.06 -17.91
N LEU A 169 14.75 -7.24 -18.74
CA LEU A 169 14.96 -7.53 -20.16
C LEU A 169 16.15 -8.48 -20.28
N VAL A 170 15.87 -9.75 -20.58
CA VAL A 170 16.89 -10.80 -20.71
C VAL A 170 17.30 -10.90 -22.18
N PRO A 171 18.56 -10.57 -22.52
CA PRO A 171 19.04 -10.73 -23.89
C PRO A 171 19.12 -12.23 -24.26
N PRO A 172 18.85 -12.59 -25.52
CA PRO A 172 18.93 -13.97 -25.99
C PRO A 172 20.37 -14.49 -25.96
N GLN A 173 20.52 -15.79 -25.82
CA GLN A 173 21.77 -16.49 -26.10
C GLN A 173 21.86 -16.65 -27.63
N THR A 174 22.79 -15.94 -28.27
CA THR A 174 22.98 -15.98 -29.72
C THR A 174 24.22 -16.79 -30.09
N GLY A 175 24.24 -17.31 -31.31
CA GLY A 175 25.46 -17.83 -31.95
C GLY A 175 26.53 -16.75 -32.17
N PRO A 176 27.60 -17.06 -32.94
CA PRO A 176 28.66 -16.11 -33.25
C PRO A 176 28.11 -14.80 -33.83
N VAL A 177 28.62 -13.66 -33.34
CA VAL A 177 28.13 -12.32 -33.74
C VAL A 177 28.29 -12.07 -35.24
N ASP A 178 29.26 -12.74 -35.87
CA ASP A 178 29.55 -12.63 -37.31
C ASP A 178 28.46 -13.25 -38.20
N GLU A 179 27.58 -14.07 -37.63
CA GLU A 179 26.46 -14.70 -38.35
C GLU A 179 25.15 -13.91 -38.23
N LEU A 180 25.10 -12.84 -37.42
CA LEU A 180 23.88 -12.07 -37.16
C LEU A 180 23.77 -10.82 -38.03
N GLU A 181 22.55 -10.42 -38.37
CA GLU A 181 22.32 -9.18 -39.10
C GLU A 181 22.76 -7.96 -38.25
N PRO A 182 23.66 -7.10 -38.76
CA PRO A 182 24.33 -6.10 -37.95
C PRO A 182 23.40 -4.97 -37.47
N VAL A 183 22.42 -4.54 -38.28
CA VAL A 183 21.51 -3.45 -37.89
C VAL A 183 20.60 -3.87 -36.74
N SER A 184 20.05 -5.07 -36.83
CA SER A 184 19.16 -5.70 -35.84
C SER A 184 19.90 -5.98 -34.54
N THR A 185 21.15 -6.43 -34.63
CA THR A 185 22.03 -6.65 -33.46
C THR A 185 22.33 -5.34 -32.73
N VAL A 186 22.69 -4.28 -33.45
CA VAL A 186 22.92 -2.95 -32.86
C VAL A 186 21.63 -2.38 -32.26
N ALA A 187 20.50 -2.54 -32.95
CA ALA A 187 19.19 -2.10 -32.46
C ALA A 187 18.80 -2.81 -31.16
N LEU A 188 19.00 -4.13 -31.06
CA LEU A 188 18.74 -4.91 -29.85
C LEU A 188 19.64 -4.45 -28.69
N ARG A 189 20.96 -4.31 -28.91
CA ARG A 189 21.89 -3.85 -27.87
C ARG A 189 21.52 -2.46 -27.35
N ARG A 190 21.17 -1.54 -28.26
CA ARG A 190 20.70 -0.21 -27.89
C ARG A 190 19.39 -0.27 -27.12
N PHE A 191 18.44 -1.11 -27.55
CA PHE A 191 17.17 -1.31 -26.89
C PHE A 191 17.36 -1.75 -25.43
N VAL A 192 18.13 -2.81 -25.18
CA VAL A 192 18.42 -3.30 -23.83
C VAL A 192 19.11 -2.22 -22.99
N ARG A 193 20.16 -1.58 -23.51
CA ARG A 193 20.87 -0.53 -22.76
C ARG A 193 19.97 0.65 -22.37
N THR A 194 19.05 1.05 -23.25
CA THR A 194 18.18 2.21 -23.01
C THR A 194 16.96 1.88 -22.14
N HIS A 195 16.39 0.68 -22.27
CA HIS A 195 15.12 0.34 -21.63
C HIS A 195 15.25 -0.54 -20.38
N SER A 196 16.44 -1.07 -20.06
CA SER A 196 16.67 -1.82 -18.82
C SER A 196 16.74 -0.94 -17.56
N ILE A 197 16.91 0.39 -17.71
CA ILE A 197 17.02 1.35 -16.60
C ILE A 197 15.95 2.42 -16.77
N VAL A 198 15.17 2.65 -15.72
CA VAL A 198 14.18 3.72 -15.63
C VAL A 198 14.76 4.86 -14.79
N PRO A 199 14.95 6.06 -15.36
CA PRO A 199 15.49 7.20 -14.63
C PRO A 199 14.41 7.91 -13.80
N ASP A 200 14.88 8.69 -12.83
CA ASP A 200 14.06 9.60 -12.01
C ASP A 200 12.92 8.88 -11.25
N LEU A 201 13.23 7.73 -10.66
CA LEU A 201 12.30 6.99 -9.81
C LEU A 201 12.56 7.29 -8.34
N PRO A 202 11.51 7.35 -7.49
CA PRO A 202 11.66 7.46 -6.04
C PRO A 202 12.57 6.36 -5.49
N THR A 203 13.70 6.75 -4.90
CA THR A 203 14.62 5.84 -4.23
C THR A 203 14.44 5.98 -2.73
N ALA A 204 14.13 4.87 -2.07
CA ALA A 204 13.92 4.81 -0.64
C ALA A 204 14.94 3.90 0.04
N VAL A 205 15.22 4.21 1.31
CA VAL A 205 16.07 3.41 2.19
C VAL A 205 15.24 2.94 3.38
N SER A 206 15.50 1.72 3.84
CA SER A 206 14.92 1.23 5.10
C SER A 206 15.73 1.78 6.26
N LEU A 207 15.17 2.68 7.05
CA LEU A 207 15.88 3.22 8.22
C LEU A 207 16.13 2.14 9.28
N ARG A 208 15.26 1.14 9.38
CA ARG A 208 15.43 -0.03 10.25
C ARG A 208 16.62 -0.90 9.90
N ALA A 209 17.16 -0.80 8.68
CA ALA A 209 18.37 -1.52 8.30
C ALA A 209 19.64 -0.92 8.91
N PHE A 210 19.54 0.23 9.59
CA PHE A 210 20.67 1.00 10.10
C PHE A 210 20.42 1.50 11.53
N ALA A 211 21.44 1.40 12.40
CA ALA A 211 21.40 1.98 13.75
C ALA A 211 21.53 3.51 13.71
N SER A 212 22.27 4.02 12.73
CA SER A 212 22.42 5.45 12.48
C SER A 212 22.48 5.77 10.99
N VAL A 213 22.03 6.96 10.62
CA VAL A 213 22.13 7.52 9.28
C VAL A 213 22.83 8.87 9.40
N ALA A 214 24.07 8.96 8.93
CA ALA A 214 24.78 10.24 8.89
C ALA A 214 24.50 10.95 7.57
N VAL A 215 24.31 12.27 7.61
CA VAL A 215 24.17 13.11 6.42
C VAL A 215 25.33 14.11 6.38
N THR A 216 26.22 13.95 5.41
CA THR A 216 27.46 14.73 5.27
C THR A 216 27.59 15.35 3.88
N GLY A 217 28.62 16.17 3.66
CA GLY A 217 28.90 16.79 2.37
C GLY A 217 28.43 18.24 2.31
N ALA A 218 27.43 18.53 1.45
CA ALA A 218 26.87 19.86 1.18
C ALA A 218 26.61 20.74 2.42
N ASP A 219 26.29 22.02 2.17
CA ASP A 219 26.02 23.00 3.22
C ASP A 219 24.89 22.55 4.17
N ALA A 220 24.88 23.13 5.38
CA ALA A 220 23.95 22.74 6.44
C ALA A 220 22.48 22.89 6.02
N ALA A 221 22.13 23.89 5.19
CA ALA A 221 20.74 24.09 4.77
C ALA A 221 20.26 22.96 3.84
N THR A 222 21.11 22.50 2.92
CA THR A 222 20.80 21.37 2.04
C THR A 222 20.64 20.06 2.84
N ARG A 223 21.52 19.82 3.81
CA ARG A 223 21.42 18.62 4.69
C ARG A 223 20.15 18.64 5.54
N ARG A 224 19.79 19.78 6.13
CA ARG A 224 18.52 19.97 6.83
C ARG A 224 17.32 19.77 5.91
N GLY A 225 17.40 20.26 4.67
CA GLY A 225 16.36 20.08 3.66
C GLY A 225 16.03 18.61 3.42
N LEU A 226 17.06 17.78 3.24
CA LEU A 226 16.88 16.33 3.12
C LEU A 226 16.31 15.73 4.40
N VAL A 227 16.89 16.00 5.58
CA VAL A 227 16.41 15.37 6.82
C VAL A 227 14.98 15.80 7.16
N ARG A 228 14.58 17.05 6.89
CA ARG A 228 13.18 17.48 6.99
C ARG A 228 12.28 16.68 6.05
N ALA A 229 12.69 16.42 4.82
CA ALA A 229 11.94 15.57 3.89
C ALA A 229 11.79 14.13 4.43
N LEU A 230 12.87 13.56 5.00
CA LEU A 230 12.83 12.23 5.63
C LEU A 230 11.83 12.19 6.79
N VAL A 231 11.95 13.12 7.73
CA VAL A 231 11.07 13.20 8.91
C VAL A 231 9.62 13.45 8.49
N ALA A 232 9.37 14.39 7.57
CA ALA A 232 8.05 14.69 7.04
C ALA A 232 7.38 13.46 6.42
N GLN A 233 8.12 12.67 5.64
CA GLN A 233 7.57 11.46 5.06
C GLN A 233 7.24 10.41 6.14
N MET A 234 8.13 10.22 7.11
CA MET A 234 7.89 9.28 8.21
C MET A 234 6.62 9.61 9.00
N VAL A 235 6.46 10.86 9.44
CA VAL A 235 5.33 11.29 10.28
C VAL A 235 4.00 11.35 9.52
N THR A 236 4.04 11.43 8.19
CA THR A 236 2.84 11.38 7.34
C THR A 236 2.31 9.95 7.20
N PHE A 237 3.19 8.95 7.12
CA PHE A 237 2.81 7.56 6.82
C PHE A 237 2.75 6.61 8.02
N HIS A 238 3.29 7.00 9.17
CA HIS A 238 3.28 6.19 10.40
C HIS A 238 2.51 6.90 11.51
N SER A 239 1.75 6.14 12.32
CA SER A 239 1.05 6.67 13.49
C SER A 239 2.04 7.16 14.56
N PRO A 240 1.68 8.15 15.40
CA PRO A 240 2.45 8.46 16.62
C PRO A 240 2.58 7.27 17.59
N ASP A 241 1.72 6.25 17.49
CA ASP A 241 1.84 5.01 18.27
C ASP A 241 2.92 4.07 17.72
N ASP A 242 3.15 4.11 16.41
CA ASP A 242 4.11 3.24 15.72
C ASP A 242 5.50 3.89 15.61
N LEU A 243 5.56 5.22 15.67
CA LEU A 243 6.75 6.02 15.43
C LEU A 243 6.81 7.24 16.36
N VAL A 244 7.95 7.39 17.05
CA VAL A 244 8.27 8.54 17.89
C VAL A 244 9.45 9.30 17.31
N VAL A 245 9.38 10.64 17.34
CA VAL A 245 10.45 11.53 16.85
C VAL A 245 10.95 12.41 17.98
N ALA A 246 12.25 12.39 18.23
CA ALA A 246 12.94 13.30 19.13
C ALA A 246 14.02 14.09 18.38
N VAL A 247 14.29 15.32 18.82
CA VAL A 247 15.36 16.15 18.26
C VAL A 247 16.29 16.60 19.39
N ALA A 248 17.59 16.36 19.21
CA ALA A 248 18.62 17.00 19.99
C ALA A 248 19.35 18.01 19.08
N ALA A 249 19.21 19.30 19.39
CA ALA A 249 19.88 20.38 18.67
C ALA A 249 20.21 21.55 19.59
N THR A 250 21.39 22.16 19.41
CA THR A 250 21.85 23.31 20.18
C THR A 250 21.84 24.60 19.37
N GLY A 251 21.89 25.74 20.07
CA GLY A 251 22.12 27.06 19.48
C GLY A 251 21.20 27.39 18.29
N PRO A 252 21.74 27.90 17.16
CA PRO A 252 20.94 28.29 16.01
C PRO A 252 20.29 27.10 15.28
N ALA A 253 20.87 25.89 15.38
CA ALA A 253 20.29 24.69 14.76
C ALA A 253 18.92 24.35 15.35
N ARG A 254 18.70 24.61 16.65
CA ARG A 254 17.40 24.40 17.31
C ARG A 254 16.26 25.17 16.63
N ALA A 255 16.52 26.38 16.12
CA ALA A 255 15.50 27.20 15.45
C ALA A 255 14.97 26.52 14.18
N GLU A 256 15.82 25.81 13.45
CA GLU A 256 15.47 25.06 12.22
C GLU A 256 14.57 23.86 12.47
N TRP A 257 14.52 23.38 13.71
CA TRP A 257 13.71 22.22 14.14
C TRP A 257 12.51 22.60 14.99
N GLU A 258 12.22 23.89 15.18
CA GLU A 258 11.07 24.33 15.98
C GLU A 258 9.74 23.74 15.50
N TRP A 259 9.64 23.44 14.20
CA TRP A 259 8.45 22.88 13.60
C TRP A 259 8.04 21.52 14.17
N VAL A 260 9.00 20.77 14.71
CA VAL A 260 8.76 19.46 15.33
C VAL A 260 7.85 19.57 16.56
N LYS A 261 7.81 20.72 17.25
CA LYS A 261 6.98 20.92 18.45
C LYS A 261 5.47 20.77 18.19
N TRP A 262 5.03 20.87 16.93
CA TRP A 262 3.63 20.69 16.55
C TRP A 262 3.29 19.24 16.20
N LEU A 263 4.27 18.38 15.95
CA LEU A 263 4.03 17.00 15.54
C LEU A 263 3.49 16.17 16.71
N PRO A 264 2.44 15.34 16.49
CA PRO A 264 2.00 14.39 17.51
C PRO A 264 3.08 13.34 17.82
N HIS A 265 3.96 13.01 16.86
CA HIS A 265 5.08 12.07 17.05
C HIS A 265 6.18 12.58 17.97
N ALA A 266 6.24 13.90 18.20
CA ALA A 266 7.19 14.52 19.12
C ALA A 266 6.57 14.84 20.49
N ALA A 267 5.31 14.46 20.70
CA ALA A 267 4.68 14.49 22.01
C ALA A 267 5.19 13.32 22.85
N HIS A 268 5.67 13.61 24.05
CA HIS A 268 6.09 12.58 24.99
C HIS A 268 4.86 11.71 25.38
N PRO A 269 4.98 10.37 25.42
CA PRO A 269 3.85 9.49 25.69
C PRO A 269 3.27 9.65 27.11
N ARG A 270 4.13 9.86 28.12
CA ARG A 270 3.75 9.92 29.54
C ARG A 270 3.83 11.29 30.22
N LEU A 271 4.74 12.16 29.78
CA LEU A 271 5.00 13.44 30.44
C LEU A 271 4.22 14.57 29.77
N ALA A 272 3.62 15.43 30.58
CA ALA A 272 2.93 16.63 30.14
C ALA A 272 3.39 17.86 30.94
N ASP A 273 3.38 19.01 30.27
CA ASP A 273 3.56 20.34 30.83
C ASP A 273 2.24 21.15 30.71
N GLY A 274 2.25 22.41 31.16
CA GLY A 274 1.07 23.27 31.14
C GLY A 274 0.48 23.57 29.75
N ALA A 275 1.19 23.25 28.67
CA ALA A 275 0.73 23.41 27.29
C ALA A 275 0.37 22.08 26.60
N GLY A 276 0.45 20.94 27.31
CA GLY A 276 0.15 19.61 26.79
C GLY A 276 1.34 18.65 26.96
N PRO A 277 1.39 17.52 26.21
CA PRO A 277 2.53 16.61 26.26
C PRO A 277 3.86 17.32 26.05
N VAL A 278 4.89 16.90 26.80
CA VAL A 278 6.23 17.46 26.68
C VAL A 278 6.71 17.27 25.24
N ARG A 279 7.25 18.33 24.65
CA ARG A 279 7.75 18.29 23.26
C ARG A 279 9.20 17.83 23.30
N MET A 280 9.51 16.73 22.61
CA MET A 280 10.82 16.07 22.64
C MET A 280 11.86 16.80 21.79
N VAL A 281 12.17 18.04 22.18
CA VAL A 281 13.21 18.88 21.58
C VAL A 281 14.15 19.36 22.69
N THR A 282 15.39 18.87 22.66
CA THR A 282 16.43 19.13 23.68
C THR A 282 17.76 19.50 23.04
N SER A 283 18.79 19.73 23.84
CA SER A 283 20.16 20.03 23.41
C SER A 283 21.12 18.84 23.43
N SER A 284 20.79 17.76 24.15
CA SER A 284 21.70 16.62 24.35
C SER A 284 21.03 15.27 24.10
N LEU A 285 21.80 14.30 23.61
CA LEU A 285 21.31 12.93 23.40
C LEU A 285 21.00 12.25 24.74
N ALA A 286 21.79 12.50 25.78
CA ALA A 286 21.55 11.99 27.13
C ALA A 286 20.18 12.40 27.69
N ALA A 287 19.71 13.62 27.40
CA ALA A 287 18.37 14.06 27.80
C ALA A 287 17.26 13.31 27.04
N VAL A 288 17.46 12.99 25.75
CA VAL A 288 16.52 12.16 24.98
C VAL A 288 16.43 10.76 25.58
N GLU A 289 17.57 10.16 25.90
CA GLU A 289 17.63 8.83 26.51
C GLU A 289 16.96 8.81 27.89
N ALA A 290 17.15 9.85 28.70
CA ALA A 290 16.50 9.98 30.00
C ALA A 290 14.98 10.11 29.88
N TRP A 291 14.47 10.88 28.91
CA TRP A 291 13.03 10.99 28.66
C TRP A 291 12.41 9.67 28.22
N LEU A 292 13.08 8.98 27.28
CA LEU A 292 12.59 7.73 26.70
C LEU A 292 13.10 6.48 27.45
N ALA A 293 13.66 6.63 28.65
CA ALA A 293 14.23 5.51 29.39
C ALA A 293 13.24 4.33 29.57
N PRO A 294 11.95 4.55 29.91
CA PRO A 294 10.97 3.47 30.00
C PRO A 294 10.72 2.76 28.66
N GLU A 295 10.67 3.52 27.57
CA GLU A 295 10.42 3.03 26.22
C GLU A 295 11.64 2.32 25.61
N LEU A 296 12.84 2.70 26.04
CA LEU A 296 14.11 2.11 25.63
C LEU A 296 14.51 0.91 26.50
N ALA A 297 13.99 0.82 27.72
CA ALA A 297 14.23 -0.30 28.63
C ALA A 297 13.74 -1.63 28.00
N GLY A 298 14.53 -2.68 28.19
CA GLY A 298 14.21 -4.02 27.68
C GLY A 298 14.44 -4.21 26.17
N ARG A 299 14.81 -3.17 25.41
CA ARG A 299 15.18 -3.30 24.01
C ARG A 299 16.50 -4.06 23.86
N GLY A 300 16.52 -5.03 22.97
CA GLY A 300 17.75 -5.72 22.57
C GLY A 300 18.70 -4.81 21.78
N ARG A 301 19.91 -5.29 21.52
CA ARG A 301 20.86 -4.62 20.62
C ARG A 301 20.33 -4.57 19.20
N PHE A 302 20.78 -3.58 18.45
CA PHE A 302 20.44 -3.47 17.03
C PHE A 302 20.97 -4.67 16.22
N ALA A 303 20.08 -5.24 15.39
CA ALA A 303 20.41 -6.27 14.41
C ALA A 303 19.79 -5.93 13.05
N ARG A 304 20.58 -6.05 11.98
CA ARG A 304 20.11 -5.75 10.62
C ARG A 304 19.02 -6.75 10.21
N GLY A 305 17.92 -6.24 9.68
CA GLY A 305 16.79 -7.07 9.22
C GLY A 305 15.97 -7.70 10.35
N ALA A 306 16.22 -7.34 11.61
CA ALA A 306 15.37 -7.79 12.72
C ALA A 306 13.93 -7.28 12.53
N ALA A 307 12.95 -8.10 12.92
CA ALA A 307 11.55 -7.72 12.95
C ALA A 307 11.34 -6.45 13.82
N PRO A 308 10.26 -5.66 13.59
CA PRO A 308 9.93 -4.57 14.48
C PRO A 308 9.75 -5.10 15.91
N VAL A 309 10.10 -4.29 16.90
CA VAL A 309 9.84 -4.63 18.30
C VAL A 309 8.33 -4.64 18.50
N ALA A 310 7.79 -5.77 18.93
CA ALA A 310 6.36 -5.88 19.22
C ALA A 310 5.98 -4.88 20.31
N ASP A 311 4.81 -4.26 20.17
CA ASP A 311 4.21 -3.32 21.13
C ASP A 311 5.11 -2.13 21.53
N ALA A 312 6.08 -1.76 20.66
CA ALA A 312 6.95 -0.62 20.89
C ALA A 312 7.10 0.24 19.63
N ALA A 313 6.95 1.55 19.82
CA ALA A 313 7.18 2.52 18.75
C ALA A 313 8.64 2.51 18.29
N HIS A 314 8.84 2.66 16.99
CA HIS A 314 10.14 2.94 16.42
C HIS A 314 10.57 4.37 16.80
N VAL A 315 11.74 4.52 17.40
CA VAL A 315 12.24 5.82 17.88
C VAL A 315 13.24 6.37 16.87
N VAL A 316 12.97 7.56 16.35
CA VAL A 316 13.89 8.29 15.49
C VAL A 316 14.40 9.51 16.25
N VAL A 317 15.73 9.63 16.38
CA VAL A 317 16.36 10.77 17.04
C VAL A 317 17.19 11.54 16.02
N VAL A 318 16.85 12.82 15.79
CA VAL A 318 17.63 13.71 14.93
C VAL A 318 18.66 14.45 15.77
N LEU A 319 19.92 14.42 15.35
CA LEU A 319 21.05 15.06 16.01
C LEU A 319 21.63 16.16 15.10
N GLU A 320 21.64 17.39 15.59
CA GLU A 320 22.33 18.50 14.92
C GLU A 320 23.01 19.40 15.95
N ASP A 321 24.33 19.36 15.98
CA ASP A 321 25.18 20.06 16.94
C ASP A 321 24.80 19.72 18.40
N ALA A 322 24.27 18.52 18.62
CA ALA A 322 23.85 18.04 19.92
C ALA A 322 25.05 17.70 20.81
N GLU A 323 24.89 17.86 22.12
CA GLU A 323 25.83 17.33 23.09
C GLU A 323 25.70 15.79 23.16
N VAL A 324 26.76 15.09 22.79
CA VAL A 324 26.85 13.62 22.83
C VAL A 324 28.07 13.23 23.67
N THR A 325 27.82 12.64 24.82
CA THR A 325 28.87 12.23 25.79
C THR A 325 29.54 10.91 25.42
N ARG A 326 28.92 10.12 24.53
CA ARG A 326 29.24 8.74 24.17
C ARG A 326 29.11 7.74 25.31
N ALA A 327 28.59 8.16 26.46
CA ALA A 327 28.21 7.31 27.57
C ALA A 327 26.74 6.86 27.48
N GLU A 328 25.99 7.36 26.50
CA GLU A 328 24.61 7.00 26.20
C GLU A 328 24.49 5.52 25.84
N GLN A 329 23.52 4.80 26.41
CA GLN A 329 23.30 3.37 26.18
C GLN A 329 23.07 3.08 24.70
N ILE A 330 22.40 4.00 23.99
CA ILE A 330 22.14 3.88 22.55
C ILE A 330 23.45 3.78 21.75
N VAL A 331 24.46 4.57 22.13
CA VAL A 331 25.78 4.60 21.48
C VAL A 331 26.62 3.41 21.94
N LEU A 332 26.67 3.15 23.25
CA LEU A 332 27.46 2.08 23.86
C LEU A 332 27.04 0.68 23.38
N SER A 333 25.75 0.46 23.13
CA SER A 333 25.22 -0.82 22.69
C SER A 333 25.45 -1.12 21.21
N GLU A 334 26.17 -0.24 20.50
CA GLU A 334 26.23 -0.19 19.03
C GLU A 334 24.82 -0.08 18.40
N GLY A 335 23.93 0.69 19.01
CA GLY A 335 22.54 0.83 18.60
C GLY A 335 21.58 -0.11 19.34
N LEU A 336 20.32 0.31 19.42
CA LEU A 336 19.23 -0.45 20.02
C LEU A 336 18.21 -0.87 18.97
N ALA A 337 17.53 -1.99 19.22
CA ALA A 337 16.44 -2.45 18.37
C ALA A 337 15.32 -1.40 18.29
N GLY A 338 14.84 -1.10 17.09
CA GLY A 338 13.78 -0.12 16.90
C GLY A 338 14.17 1.32 17.23
N VAL A 339 15.47 1.65 17.26
CA VAL A 339 15.97 3.03 17.40
C VAL A 339 16.87 3.37 16.22
N THR A 340 16.65 4.52 15.58
CA THR A 340 17.51 5.02 14.50
C THR A 340 17.93 6.46 14.80
N LEU A 341 19.24 6.70 14.81
CA LEU A 341 19.81 8.04 14.95
C LEU A 341 20.03 8.66 13.58
N ILE A 342 19.56 9.89 13.34
CA ILE A 342 19.87 10.66 12.12
C ILE A 342 20.83 11.77 12.52
N ASP A 343 22.06 11.71 12.05
CA ASP A 343 23.16 12.56 12.50
C ASP A 343 23.60 13.54 11.40
N LEU A 344 23.45 14.84 11.65
CA LEU A 344 23.89 15.91 10.76
C LEU A 344 25.24 16.51 11.20
N SER A 345 25.79 16.14 12.35
CA SER A 345 27.04 16.76 12.86
C SER A 345 28.18 15.76 13.05
N ASP A 346 27.98 14.52 12.59
CA ASP A 346 28.94 13.41 12.72
C ASP A 346 29.32 13.11 14.19
N ALA A 347 28.41 13.40 15.12
CA ALA A 347 28.59 13.17 16.55
C ALA A 347 28.69 11.68 16.91
N VAL A 348 28.01 10.81 16.13
CA VAL A 348 27.99 9.35 16.28
C VAL A 348 28.68 8.62 15.13
N GLY A 349 29.67 9.25 14.48
CA GLY A 349 30.36 8.71 13.29
C GLY A 349 30.92 7.29 13.44
N THR A 350 31.37 6.89 14.63
CA THR A 350 31.83 5.51 14.91
C THR A 350 30.71 4.47 14.81
N LEU A 351 29.51 4.81 15.28
CA LEU A 351 28.33 3.96 15.13
C LEU A 351 27.93 3.86 13.66
N THR A 352 27.95 4.99 12.95
CA THR A 352 27.63 5.04 11.52
C THR A 352 28.57 4.18 10.70
N GLY A 353 29.88 4.25 10.94
CA GLY A 353 30.86 3.44 10.22
C GLY A 353 30.69 1.93 10.43
N ARG A 354 30.17 1.49 11.58
CA ARG A 354 29.98 0.06 11.89
C ARG A 354 28.62 -0.48 11.48
N ARG A 355 27.55 0.24 11.81
CA ARG A 355 26.15 -0.25 11.72
C ARG A 355 25.19 0.74 11.08
N GLY A 356 25.69 1.82 10.50
CA GLY A 356 24.88 2.86 9.88
C GLY A 356 25.00 2.97 8.37
N LEU A 357 24.36 4.01 7.85
CA LEU A 357 24.41 4.46 6.47
C LEU A 357 24.98 5.88 6.43
N GLY A 358 26.06 6.12 5.70
CA GLY A 358 26.52 7.47 5.40
C GLY A 358 25.89 7.97 4.11
N LEU A 359 24.98 8.93 4.18
CA LEU A 359 24.48 9.66 3.02
C LEU A 359 25.37 10.88 2.77
N VAL A 360 25.90 10.98 1.56
CA VAL A 360 26.76 12.08 1.15
C VAL A 360 26.03 12.93 0.13
N LEU A 361 25.91 14.22 0.40
CA LEU A 361 25.37 15.22 -0.52
C LEU A 361 26.52 15.93 -1.22
N ASP A 362 26.45 16.00 -2.54
CA ASP A 362 27.45 16.69 -3.33
C ASP A 362 27.39 18.20 -3.10
N ALA A 363 28.56 18.83 -2.96
CA ALA A 363 28.68 20.28 -2.79
C ALA A 363 28.56 21.04 -4.12
N GLU A 364 28.86 20.37 -5.25
CA GLU A 364 28.88 21.00 -6.58
C GLU A 364 27.53 20.91 -7.31
N GLY A 365 26.61 20.06 -6.84
CA GLY A 365 25.31 19.87 -7.47
C GLY A 365 24.35 19.00 -6.68
N PRO A 366 23.09 18.85 -7.12
CA PRO A 366 22.07 18.10 -6.40
C PRO A 366 22.24 16.60 -6.63
N ARG A 367 23.33 16.02 -6.09
CA ARG A 367 23.58 14.57 -6.11
C ARG A 367 23.61 14.04 -4.69
N VAL A 368 23.06 12.84 -4.51
CA VAL A 368 23.12 12.07 -3.28
C VAL A 368 23.76 10.71 -3.57
N GLY A 369 24.66 10.32 -2.69
CA GLY A 369 25.34 9.03 -2.73
C GLY A 369 25.37 8.38 -1.36
N ALA A 370 25.70 7.09 -1.35
CA ALA A 370 25.96 6.34 -0.13
C ALA A 370 27.48 6.14 0.02
N LEU A 371 27.98 6.29 1.25
CA LEU A 371 29.36 6.00 1.59
C LEU A 371 29.55 4.48 1.65
N GLY A 372 30.22 3.93 0.63
CA GLY A 372 30.61 2.53 0.54
C GLY A 372 32.06 2.30 0.97
N GLN A 373 32.54 1.06 0.85
CA GLN A 373 33.92 0.70 1.20
C GLN A 373 34.97 1.33 0.26
N GLN A 374 34.59 1.58 -0.99
CA GLN A 374 35.49 2.10 -2.04
C GLN A 374 35.30 3.61 -2.31
N GLY A 375 34.50 4.29 -1.50
CA GLY A 375 34.15 5.71 -1.69
C GLY A 375 32.64 5.93 -1.80
N VAL A 376 32.25 7.07 -2.37
CA VAL A 376 30.85 7.48 -2.49
C VAL A 376 30.22 6.92 -3.76
N GLU A 377 29.18 6.12 -3.61
CA GLU A 377 28.36 5.61 -4.71
C GLU A 377 27.17 6.54 -4.95
N TRP A 378 27.27 7.39 -5.98
CA TRP A 378 26.22 8.32 -6.38
C TRP A 378 25.06 7.58 -7.05
N PHE A 379 23.85 7.72 -6.50
CA PHE A 379 22.68 6.99 -7.00
C PHE A 379 21.51 7.87 -7.42
N GLY A 380 21.51 9.16 -7.10
CA GLY A 380 20.38 10.02 -7.44
C GLY A 380 20.52 11.50 -7.09
N ARG A 381 19.40 12.20 -7.17
CA ARG A 381 19.22 13.58 -6.70
C ARG A 381 18.51 13.58 -5.35
N PRO A 382 18.99 14.32 -4.34
CA PRO A 382 18.36 14.35 -3.03
C PRO A 382 17.00 15.03 -3.09
N ASP A 383 16.07 14.55 -2.28
CA ASP A 383 14.87 15.30 -1.94
C ASP A 383 15.21 16.45 -0.97
N SER A 384 14.40 17.50 -0.97
CA SER A 384 14.53 18.61 -0.04
C SER A 384 13.16 19.15 0.33
N LEU A 385 13.01 19.56 1.60
CA LEU A 385 11.82 20.21 2.12
C LEU A 385 12.21 21.45 2.91
N GLY A 386 11.56 22.58 2.63
CA GLY A 386 11.77 23.84 3.34
C GLY A 386 11.23 23.79 4.78
N ALA A 387 11.75 24.66 5.64
CA ALA A 387 11.27 24.78 7.03
C ALA A 387 9.78 25.18 7.09
N ALA A 388 9.35 26.11 6.23
CA ALA A 388 7.96 26.55 6.16
C ALA A 388 7.00 25.43 5.71
N GLU A 389 7.42 24.58 4.76
CA GLU A 389 6.63 23.44 4.29
C GLU A 389 6.52 22.37 5.37
N ALA A 390 7.62 22.09 6.08
CA ALA A 390 7.64 21.18 7.22
C ALA A 390 6.73 21.68 8.37
N GLU A 391 6.75 22.98 8.66
CA GLU A 391 5.83 23.60 9.62
C GLU A 391 4.37 23.49 9.18
N ALA A 392 4.07 23.75 7.91
CA ALA A 392 2.71 23.60 7.37
C ALA A 392 2.20 22.17 7.53
N LEU A 393 3.03 21.17 7.24
CA LEU A 393 2.72 19.75 7.48
C LEU A 393 2.48 19.48 8.96
N ALA A 394 3.40 19.88 9.83
CA ALA A 394 3.30 19.62 11.27
C ALA A 394 2.07 20.26 11.89
N ARG A 395 1.74 21.51 11.53
CA ARG A 395 0.50 22.17 11.97
C ARG A 395 -0.75 21.46 11.47
N ARG A 396 -0.70 20.86 10.27
CA ARG A 396 -1.82 20.08 9.73
C ARG A 396 -2.01 18.76 10.46
N LEU A 397 -0.92 18.09 10.87
CA LEU A 397 -0.94 16.87 11.67
C LEU A 397 -1.22 17.13 13.16
N ALA A 398 -0.90 18.32 13.68
CA ALA A 398 -0.96 18.67 15.10
C ALA A 398 -2.26 18.29 15.85
N PRO A 399 -3.48 18.44 15.32
CA PRO A 399 -4.68 18.06 16.04
C PRO A 399 -4.98 16.56 15.99
N CYS A 400 -4.37 15.79 15.08
CA CYS A 400 -4.69 14.39 14.88
C CYS A 400 -4.15 13.53 16.03
N ARG A 401 -5.01 12.66 16.59
CA ARG A 401 -4.67 11.66 17.61
C ARG A 401 -5.24 10.32 17.19
N THR A 402 -4.57 9.24 17.53
CA THR A 402 -5.14 7.89 17.38
C THR A 402 -6.15 7.59 18.49
N PRO A 403 -7.11 6.67 18.26
CA PRO A 403 -8.11 6.31 19.25
C PRO A 403 -7.50 5.83 20.59
N ALA A 404 -6.37 5.10 20.51
CA ALA A 404 -5.63 4.61 21.67
C ALA A 404 -5.16 5.73 22.63
N VAL A 405 -4.91 6.93 22.10
CA VAL A 405 -4.48 8.09 22.90
C VAL A 405 -5.65 8.83 23.55
N VAL A 406 -6.88 8.62 23.08
CA VAL A 406 -8.09 9.32 23.57
C VAL A 406 -8.83 8.50 24.63
N GLY A 407 -8.63 7.18 24.66
CA GLY A 407 -9.09 6.31 25.76
C GLY A 407 -7.89 5.61 26.38
N GLY A 408 -7.45 6.06 27.56
CA GLY A 408 -6.34 5.47 28.32
C GLY A 408 -6.67 4.11 28.95
N VAL A 409 -7.24 3.18 28.18
CA VAL A 409 -7.40 1.78 28.57
C VAL A 409 -6.94 0.93 27.39
N GLU A 410 -5.92 0.11 27.62
CA GLU A 410 -5.54 -0.99 26.73
C GLU A 410 -6.76 -1.92 26.62
N GLU A 411 -7.54 -1.77 25.56
CA GLU A 411 -8.65 -2.67 25.27
C GLU A 411 -8.45 -3.26 23.88
N GLU A 412 -8.25 -4.58 23.86
CA GLU A 412 -7.98 -5.36 22.65
C GLU A 412 -9.11 -5.20 21.60
N PRO A 413 -8.76 -4.99 20.31
CA PRO A 413 -9.72 -4.61 19.26
C PRO A 413 -10.72 -5.72 18.85
N LEU A 414 -10.64 -6.92 19.44
CA LEU A 414 -11.58 -8.01 19.19
C LEU A 414 -12.76 -8.07 20.18
N LEU A 415 -12.74 -7.24 21.23
CA LEU A 415 -13.82 -7.20 22.24
C LEU A 415 -14.72 -5.97 22.13
N THR A 416 -14.41 -5.02 21.25
CA THR A 416 -15.32 -3.90 20.95
C THR A 416 -16.48 -4.44 20.11
N SER A 417 -17.49 -4.98 20.78
CA SER A 417 -18.83 -5.11 20.19
C SER A 417 -19.28 -3.69 19.86
N PRO A 418 -19.41 -3.29 18.58
CA PRO A 418 -19.95 -1.98 18.27
C PRO A 418 -21.31 -1.86 18.95
N GLY A 419 -21.57 -0.69 19.55
CA GLY A 419 -22.89 -0.44 20.10
C GLY A 419 -23.93 -0.59 19.01
N ILE A 420 -25.13 -1.08 19.35
CA ILE A 420 -26.20 -1.31 18.36
C ILE A 420 -26.51 -0.07 17.50
N LEU A 421 -26.32 1.14 18.04
CA LEU A 421 -26.50 2.39 17.30
C LEU A 421 -25.43 2.60 16.22
N GLU A 422 -24.16 2.28 16.54
CA GLU A 422 -23.05 2.33 15.57
C GLU A 422 -23.27 1.28 14.48
N LEU A 423 -23.74 0.09 14.87
CA LEU A 423 -24.08 -0.97 13.93
C LEU A 423 -25.24 -0.58 12.99
N LEU A 424 -26.22 0.17 13.48
CA LEU A 424 -27.37 0.65 12.70
C LEU A 424 -27.08 1.93 11.89
N GLY A 425 -25.87 2.47 11.96
CA GLY A 425 -25.50 3.73 11.29
C GLY A 425 -26.27 4.95 11.80
N VAL A 426 -26.68 4.91 13.08
CA VAL A 426 -27.37 6.01 13.74
C VAL A 426 -26.32 6.94 14.34
N ASP A 427 -26.07 8.06 13.66
CA ASP A 427 -25.17 9.10 14.13
C ASP A 427 -25.83 9.92 15.26
N GLY A 428 -25.23 9.96 16.46
CA GLY A 428 -25.62 10.86 17.55
C GLY A 428 -25.85 10.18 18.90
N GLU A 429 -26.31 10.96 19.88
CA GLU A 429 -26.70 10.47 21.20
C GLU A 429 -28.07 9.76 21.13
N PRO A 430 -28.32 8.69 21.90
CA PRO A 430 -29.59 7.95 21.90
C PRO A 430 -30.82 8.83 22.10
N ASP A 431 -30.69 9.90 22.88
CA ASP A 431 -31.77 10.84 23.21
C ASP A 431 -32.16 11.76 22.04
N THR A 432 -31.37 11.77 20.96
CA THR A 432 -31.57 12.58 19.75
C THR A 432 -32.11 11.78 18.56
N PHE A 433 -32.48 10.51 18.77
CA PHE A 433 -32.95 9.62 17.70
C PHE A 433 -34.26 10.10 17.06
N ASP A 434 -34.21 10.49 15.77
CA ASP A 434 -35.39 10.87 14.98
C ASP A 434 -36.05 9.64 14.32
N VAL A 435 -37.11 9.15 14.97
CA VAL A 435 -37.95 8.05 14.48
C VAL A 435 -38.55 8.34 13.10
N THR A 436 -38.90 9.60 12.81
CA THR A 436 -39.53 9.97 11.54
C THR A 436 -38.54 9.87 10.38
N ALA A 437 -37.29 10.24 10.62
CA ALA A 437 -36.21 10.05 9.67
C ALA A 437 -35.86 8.56 9.49
N ALA A 438 -35.80 7.80 10.58
CA ALA A 438 -35.45 6.39 10.56
C ALA A 438 -36.47 5.49 9.84
N TRP A 439 -37.77 5.80 9.95
CA TRP A 439 -38.87 5.03 9.35
C TRP A 439 -39.31 5.50 7.95
N ARG A 440 -38.47 6.26 7.25
CA ARG A 440 -38.75 6.64 5.86
C ARG A 440 -38.88 5.39 4.96
N PRO A 441 -39.75 5.41 3.93
CA PRO A 441 -39.89 4.29 3.02
C PRO A 441 -38.55 3.86 2.42
N ARG A 442 -38.16 2.61 2.65
CA ARG A 442 -36.90 2.03 2.18
C ARG A 442 -37.02 1.41 0.78
N PRO A 443 -35.94 1.45 -0.02
CA PRO A 443 -35.83 0.66 -1.26
C PRO A 443 -36.10 -0.82 -0.99
N VAL A 444 -36.61 -1.55 -1.98
CA VAL A 444 -36.99 -2.97 -1.85
C VAL A 444 -35.82 -3.83 -1.33
N ARG A 445 -34.59 -3.52 -1.78
CA ARG A 445 -33.36 -4.18 -1.32
C ARG A 445 -33.12 -4.06 0.19
N ASP A 446 -33.46 -2.93 0.79
CA ASP A 446 -33.12 -2.63 2.19
C ASP A 446 -34.29 -2.87 3.16
N ARG A 447 -35.40 -3.42 2.65
CA ARG A 447 -36.53 -3.86 3.47
C ARG A 447 -36.18 -5.15 4.19
N LEU A 448 -36.58 -5.24 5.46
CA LEU A 448 -36.38 -6.38 6.36
C LEU A 448 -34.92 -6.86 6.42
N ARG A 449 -33.98 -5.94 6.19
CA ARG A 449 -32.54 -6.17 6.19
C ARG A 449 -31.91 -5.33 7.28
N VAL A 450 -31.26 -5.98 8.24
CA VAL A 450 -30.68 -5.31 9.41
C VAL A 450 -29.29 -5.86 9.75
N PRO A 451 -28.35 -5.01 10.15
CA PRO A 451 -27.04 -5.45 10.62
C PRO A 451 -27.16 -6.06 12.02
N PHE A 452 -26.44 -7.15 12.29
CA PHE A 452 -26.46 -7.84 13.59
C PHE A 452 -25.06 -8.13 14.17
N GLY A 453 -24.00 -7.90 13.40
CA GLY A 453 -22.63 -8.07 13.85
C GLY A 453 -21.62 -7.49 12.87
N VAL A 454 -20.34 -7.77 13.11
CA VAL A 454 -19.21 -7.33 12.27
C VAL A 454 -18.37 -8.55 11.90
N SER A 455 -17.92 -8.62 10.65
CA SER A 455 -17.07 -9.69 10.15
C SER A 455 -15.62 -9.56 10.66
N ALA A 456 -14.78 -10.57 10.44
CA ALA A 456 -13.35 -10.49 10.74
C ALA A 456 -12.64 -9.33 9.99
N ASP A 457 -13.23 -8.89 8.87
CA ASP A 457 -12.70 -7.81 8.03
C ASP A 457 -13.22 -6.42 8.46
N GLY A 458 -14.07 -6.34 9.49
CA GLY A 458 -14.62 -5.08 10.00
C GLY A 458 -15.88 -4.59 9.29
N GLU A 459 -16.41 -5.36 8.34
CA GLU A 459 -17.63 -5.02 7.60
C GLU A 459 -18.90 -5.46 8.36
N PRO A 460 -20.00 -4.69 8.33
CA PRO A 460 -21.24 -5.08 8.98
C PRO A 460 -21.83 -6.34 8.34
N VAL A 461 -22.17 -7.33 9.17
CA VAL A 461 -22.89 -8.53 8.76
C VAL A 461 -24.38 -8.28 8.90
N GLU A 462 -25.09 -8.38 7.77
CA GLU A 462 -26.52 -8.11 7.69
C GLU A 462 -27.34 -9.39 7.55
N LEU A 463 -28.47 -9.42 8.24
CA LEU A 463 -29.50 -10.46 8.09
C LEU A 463 -30.63 -9.91 7.23
N ASP A 464 -30.96 -10.63 6.15
CA ASP A 464 -32.05 -10.29 5.23
C ASP A 464 -33.12 -11.39 5.25
N ILE A 465 -34.23 -11.13 5.94
CA ILE A 465 -35.30 -12.13 6.14
C ILE A 465 -36.37 -12.13 5.02
N LYS A 466 -36.10 -11.46 3.89
CA LYS A 466 -36.99 -11.52 2.72
C LYS A 466 -36.97 -12.92 2.10
N GLU A 467 -37.99 -13.23 1.30
CA GLU A 467 -38.03 -14.45 0.49
C GLU A 467 -36.91 -14.45 -0.56
N ALA A 468 -36.47 -15.64 -0.96
CA ALA A 468 -35.43 -15.79 -2.00
C ALA A 468 -35.82 -15.14 -3.33
N ALA A 469 -37.13 -15.05 -3.65
CA ALA A 469 -37.64 -14.36 -4.83
C ALA A 469 -37.41 -12.84 -4.80
N GLN A 470 -37.12 -12.27 -3.62
CA GLN A 470 -36.75 -10.87 -3.41
C GLN A 470 -35.28 -10.72 -3.01
N GLU A 471 -34.43 -11.68 -3.40
CA GLU A 471 -32.99 -11.72 -3.11
C GLU A 471 -32.64 -11.80 -1.62
N GLY A 472 -33.59 -12.24 -0.77
CA GLY A 472 -33.36 -12.44 0.66
C GLY A 472 -32.81 -13.82 1.02
N MET A 473 -32.42 -14.00 2.30
CA MET A 473 -31.88 -15.26 2.82
C MET A 473 -32.97 -16.30 3.12
N GLY A 474 -34.24 -15.94 2.96
CA GLY A 474 -35.40 -16.77 3.22
C GLY A 474 -36.23 -16.28 4.42
N PRO A 475 -37.54 -16.59 4.44
CA PRO A 475 -38.48 -16.06 5.44
C PRO A 475 -38.33 -16.73 6.83
N HIS A 476 -37.56 -17.80 6.93
CA HIS A 476 -37.41 -18.60 8.14
C HIS A 476 -35.94 -18.85 8.43
N GLY A 477 -35.54 -18.70 9.70
CA GLY A 477 -34.18 -18.94 10.17
C GLY A 477 -34.16 -19.75 11.46
N LEU A 478 -33.07 -20.51 11.67
CA LEU A 478 -32.82 -21.27 12.89
C LEU A 478 -31.56 -20.73 13.57
N CYS A 479 -31.69 -20.29 14.82
CA CYS A 479 -30.56 -19.89 15.65
C CYS A 479 -30.35 -20.89 16.78
N VAL A 480 -29.19 -21.56 16.80
CA VAL A 480 -28.82 -22.55 17.82
C VAL A 480 -27.64 -22.01 18.64
N GLY A 481 -27.74 -22.09 19.95
CA GLY A 481 -26.70 -21.63 20.87
C GLY A 481 -26.90 -22.18 22.28
N ALA A 482 -25.80 -22.60 22.90
CA ALA A 482 -25.77 -23.04 24.29
C ALA A 482 -25.97 -21.85 25.26
N THR A 483 -26.27 -22.12 26.52
CA THR A 483 -26.33 -21.07 27.54
C THR A 483 -24.98 -20.35 27.63
N GLY A 484 -25.00 -19.01 27.59
CA GLY A 484 -23.78 -18.19 27.57
C GLY A 484 -23.26 -17.84 26.16
N SER A 485 -23.79 -18.44 25.09
CA SER A 485 -23.33 -18.15 23.71
C SER A 485 -23.86 -16.82 23.13
N GLY A 486 -24.56 -16.01 23.93
CA GLY A 486 -25.15 -14.75 23.47
C GLY A 486 -26.45 -14.87 22.66
N LYS A 487 -27.11 -16.04 22.57
CA LYS A 487 -28.35 -16.22 21.79
C LYS A 487 -29.45 -15.19 22.13
N SER A 488 -29.70 -14.96 23.42
CA SER A 488 -30.70 -13.98 23.87
C SER A 488 -30.34 -12.55 23.44
N GLU A 489 -29.05 -12.22 23.44
CA GLU A 489 -28.57 -10.90 23.03
C GLU A 489 -28.65 -10.72 21.51
N LEU A 490 -28.29 -11.74 20.75
CA LEU A 490 -28.48 -11.76 19.29
C LEU A 490 -29.95 -11.52 18.91
N LEU A 491 -30.89 -12.19 19.59
CA LEU A 491 -32.32 -12.00 19.32
C LEU A 491 -32.78 -10.58 19.67
N ARG A 492 -32.27 -9.98 20.75
CA ARG A 492 -32.55 -8.58 21.09
C ARG A 492 -31.99 -7.62 20.05
N THR A 493 -30.75 -7.81 19.60
CA THR A 493 -30.09 -7.03 18.55
C THR A 493 -30.91 -7.06 17.26
N LEU A 494 -31.37 -8.25 16.83
CA LEU A 494 -32.20 -8.40 15.63
C LEU A 494 -33.55 -7.69 15.76
N VAL A 495 -34.25 -7.88 16.88
CA VAL A 495 -35.52 -7.21 17.16
C VAL A 495 -35.32 -5.70 17.18
N LEU A 496 -34.29 -5.22 17.87
CA LEU A 496 -33.99 -3.79 17.99
C LEU A 496 -33.63 -3.17 16.64
N GLY A 497 -32.83 -3.85 15.81
CA GLY A 497 -32.50 -3.40 14.47
C GLY A 497 -33.74 -3.29 13.59
N LEU A 498 -34.65 -4.26 13.68
CA LEU A 498 -35.89 -4.28 12.90
C LEU A 498 -36.84 -3.14 13.30
N ILE A 499 -37.09 -2.92 14.60
CA ILE A 499 -37.99 -1.85 15.06
C ILE A 499 -37.38 -0.45 14.89
N THR A 500 -36.05 -0.33 14.91
CA THR A 500 -35.37 0.95 14.66
C THR A 500 -35.50 1.38 13.20
N THR A 501 -35.57 0.41 12.28
CA THR A 501 -35.56 0.67 10.82
C THR A 501 -36.93 0.55 10.14
N HIS A 502 -37.93 -0.04 10.78
CA HIS A 502 -39.25 -0.31 10.22
C HIS A 502 -40.36 0.18 11.14
N SER A 503 -41.39 0.80 10.56
CA SER A 503 -42.58 1.21 11.30
C SER A 503 -43.47 0.02 11.65
N SER A 504 -44.29 0.18 12.69
CA SER A 504 -45.32 -0.80 13.07
C SER A 504 -46.42 -0.98 12.03
N GLU A 505 -46.50 -0.11 11.01
CA GLU A 505 -47.45 -0.25 9.90
C GLU A 505 -46.98 -1.30 8.88
N VAL A 506 -45.67 -1.54 8.79
CA VAL A 506 -45.06 -2.45 7.80
C VAL A 506 -44.44 -3.70 8.41
N LEU A 507 -44.18 -3.71 9.73
CA LEU A 507 -43.63 -4.85 10.45
C LEU A 507 -44.29 -5.01 11.81
N ASN A 508 -44.82 -6.22 12.05
CA ASN A 508 -45.32 -6.66 13.36
C ASN A 508 -44.46 -7.82 13.87
N LEU A 509 -44.18 -7.84 15.18
CA LEU A 509 -43.34 -8.86 15.81
C LEU A 509 -44.15 -9.64 16.84
N VAL A 510 -43.98 -10.97 16.83
CA VAL A 510 -44.51 -11.88 17.86
C VAL A 510 -43.33 -12.56 18.53
N LEU A 511 -43.09 -12.21 19.80
CA LEU A 511 -41.94 -12.69 20.57
C LEU A 511 -42.40 -13.74 21.58
N VAL A 512 -41.90 -14.96 21.48
CA VAL A 512 -42.29 -16.10 22.33
C VAL A 512 -41.06 -16.68 23.02
N ASP A 513 -41.04 -16.68 24.37
CA ASP A 513 -40.00 -17.32 25.18
C ASP A 513 -40.62 -18.46 26.01
N PHE A 514 -40.37 -19.70 25.58
CA PHE A 514 -40.95 -20.90 26.19
C PHE A 514 -40.33 -21.28 27.55
N LYS A 515 -39.17 -20.71 27.92
CA LYS A 515 -38.45 -21.09 29.15
C LYS A 515 -38.64 -20.07 30.29
N GLY A 516 -39.53 -19.09 30.12
CA GLY A 516 -39.77 -18.03 31.11
C GLY A 516 -38.57 -17.08 31.28
N GLY A 517 -37.71 -16.98 30.26
CA GLY A 517 -36.55 -16.11 30.28
C GLY A 517 -36.93 -14.62 30.16
N ALA A 518 -36.11 -13.75 30.76
CA ALA A 518 -36.21 -12.29 30.62
C ALA A 518 -35.70 -11.78 29.26
N THR A 519 -35.69 -12.63 28.21
CA THR A 519 -35.14 -12.29 26.89
C THR A 519 -35.79 -11.03 26.31
N PHE A 520 -37.10 -10.84 26.54
CA PHE A 520 -37.85 -9.69 26.04
C PHE A 520 -38.56 -8.88 27.15
N ALA A 521 -38.08 -8.96 28.40
CA ALA A 521 -38.68 -8.19 29.50
C ALA A 521 -38.34 -6.69 29.36
N GLY A 522 -39.36 -5.86 29.11
CA GLY A 522 -39.23 -4.40 29.17
C GLY A 522 -39.29 -3.85 30.62
N PRO A 523 -38.70 -2.68 30.92
CA PRO A 523 -38.78 -2.09 32.25
C PRO A 523 -40.22 -1.66 32.59
N ASN A 524 -40.68 -1.99 33.81
CA ASN A 524 -41.95 -1.50 34.37
C ASN A 524 -41.95 0.04 34.42
N VAL A 525 -42.79 0.68 33.62
CA VAL A 525 -43.02 2.13 33.67
C VAL A 525 -44.21 2.41 34.58
N ASP A 526 -43.97 3.16 35.65
CA ASP A 526 -44.91 3.55 36.70
C ASP A 526 -46.03 4.44 36.13
N GLU A 527 -47.27 3.93 36.09
CA GLU A 527 -48.42 4.54 35.39
C GLU A 527 -48.93 5.87 36.01
N ARG A 528 -48.43 6.28 37.17
CA ARG A 528 -49.04 7.37 37.97
C ARG A 528 -48.56 8.80 37.68
N ARG A 529 -47.52 9.01 36.87
CA ARG A 529 -47.00 10.36 36.56
C ARG A 529 -47.37 10.92 35.17
N MET A 530 -48.22 10.23 34.41
CA MET A 530 -48.57 10.67 33.04
C MET A 530 -49.91 11.43 32.94
N CYS A 531 -50.62 11.65 34.05
CA CYS A 531 -52.00 12.14 34.02
C CYS A 531 -52.22 13.65 34.30
N ASP A 532 -51.21 14.43 34.71
CA ASP A 532 -51.48 15.82 35.12
C ASP A 532 -51.43 16.87 33.98
N ASP A 533 -51.03 16.51 32.76
CA ASP A 533 -50.95 17.44 31.60
C ASP A 533 -51.82 16.99 30.41
N VAL A 534 -53.08 16.61 30.63
CA VAL A 534 -54.00 16.30 29.52
C VAL A 534 -55.40 16.88 29.78
N ALA A 535 -55.79 17.84 28.93
CA ALA A 535 -57.15 18.36 28.78
C ALA A 535 -58.18 17.22 28.59
N PRO A 536 -59.42 17.37 29.09
CA PRO A 536 -60.33 16.25 29.29
C PRO A 536 -60.90 15.74 27.98
N GLY A 537 -60.65 14.46 27.68
CA GLY A 537 -61.42 13.73 26.66
C GLY A 537 -60.56 12.90 25.73
N ARG A 538 -60.21 11.68 26.18
CA ARG A 538 -60.05 10.42 25.42
C ARG A 538 -59.20 9.47 26.25
N ARG A 539 -59.86 8.50 26.91
CA ARG A 539 -59.19 7.38 27.59
C ARG A 539 -58.92 6.27 26.58
N ALA A 540 -57.77 5.61 26.66
CA ALA A 540 -57.61 4.24 26.16
C ALA A 540 -56.68 3.46 27.11
N CYS A 541 -57.18 2.32 27.59
CA CYS A 541 -56.55 1.40 28.52
C CYS A 541 -55.62 0.40 27.78
N PHE A 542 -54.50 0.04 28.39
CA PHE A 542 -53.77 -1.18 28.04
C PHE A 542 -54.38 -2.36 28.81
N ARG A 543 -54.84 -3.41 28.13
CA ARG A 543 -55.21 -4.68 28.78
C ARG A 543 -54.92 -5.85 27.85
N ALA A 544 -54.21 -6.86 28.36
CA ALA A 544 -54.01 -8.14 27.70
C ALA A 544 -55.32 -8.96 27.74
N GLY A 545 -55.84 -9.36 26.57
CA GLY A 545 -57.03 -10.22 26.41
C GLY A 545 -57.54 -10.23 24.97
N PRO A 546 -58.33 -11.26 24.54
CA PRO A 546 -58.49 -11.59 23.12
C PRO A 546 -59.55 -10.76 22.38
N THR A 547 -59.19 -10.36 21.14
CA THR A 547 -59.95 -9.97 19.94
C THR A 547 -61.27 -9.19 20.06
N ARG A 548 -61.28 -7.94 19.55
CA ARG A 548 -62.25 -7.42 18.53
C ARG A 548 -61.83 -6.03 18.03
N ASP A 549 -62.27 -5.73 16.81
CA ASP A 549 -61.95 -4.58 15.94
C ASP A 549 -61.77 -3.22 16.62
N CYS A 550 -60.78 -2.44 16.14
CA CYS A 550 -60.90 -1.01 15.89
C CYS A 550 -59.71 -0.47 15.06
N GLN A 551 -60.05 0.18 13.95
CA GLN A 551 -59.16 0.90 13.04
C GLN A 551 -58.63 2.20 13.66
N GLY A 552 -57.37 2.54 13.36
CA GLY A 552 -56.93 3.93 13.13
C GLY A 552 -56.23 4.70 14.26
N HIS A 553 -55.04 5.20 13.90
CA HIS A 553 -54.34 6.44 14.33
C HIS A 553 -53.33 6.35 15.50
N GLY A 554 -52.06 6.61 15.21
CA GLY A 554 -50.95 6.82 16.17
C GLY A 554 -50.85 8.26 16.70
N PRO A 555 -49.69 8.75 17.19
CA PRO A 555 -48.49 8.05 17.70
C PRO A 555 -48.12 8.47 19.15
N ARG A 556 -47.60 7.57 20.00
CA ARG A 556 -46.79 7.94 21.20
C ARG A 556 -45.82 6.81 21.61
N VAL A 557 -44.57 6.84 21.12
CA VAL A 557 -43.48 5.90 21.50
C VAL A 557 -42.22 6.62 22.03
N THR A 558 -42.25 7.95 22.17
CA THR A 558 -41.05 8.75 22.51
C THR A 558 -40.53 8.56 23.95
N ARG A 559 -41.28 7.93 24.86
CA ARG A 559 -40.84 7.73 26.26
C ARG A 559 -40.27 6.34 26.59
N ALA A 560 -40.47 5.34 25.73
CA ALA A 560 -39.98 3.98 26.01
C ALA A 560 -38.49 3.80 25.68
N LEU A 561 -37.97 4.52 24.68
CA LEU A 561 -36.58 4.43 24.23
C LEU A 561 -35.58 5.10 25.19
N GLY A 562 -35.90 6.29 25.73
CA GLY A 562 -35.00 6.99 26.67
C GLY A 562 -34.78 6.25 28.00
N ALA A 563 -35.72 5.39 28.42
CA ALA A 563 -35.59 4.64 29.67
C ALA A 563 -34.70 3.38 29.55
N LEU A 564 -34.53 2.84 28.34
CA LEU A 564 -33.67 1.67 28.09
C LEU A 564 -32.18 2.02 28.01
N VAL A 565 -31.84 3.28 27.73
CA VAL A 565 -30.46 3.71 27.49
C VAL A 565 -29.85 4.52 28.66
N GLY A 566 -30.68 5.06 29.55
CA GLY A 566 -30.26 6.08 30.53
C GLY A 566 -29.63 5.61 31.86
N ARG A 567 -29.33 4.33 32.12
CA ARG A 567 -28.60 3.93 33.36
C ARG A 567 -27.56 2.85 33.13
N GLY A 568 -26.31 3.27 33.03
CA GLY A 568 -25.16 2.42 33.32
C GLY A 568 -25.23 1.90 34.76
N LEU A 569 -25.51 0.61 34.92
CA LEU A 569 -25.41 -0.07 36.20
C LEU A 569 -23.96 -0.52 36.41
N ARG A 570 -23.22 0.29 37.16
CA ARG A 570 -22.02 -0.12 37.90
C ARG A 570 -22.37 -1.33 38.76
N CYS A 571 -21.71 -2.46 38.55
CA CYS A 571 -21.78 -3.57 39.49
C CYS A 571 -20.75 -3.31 40.61
N GLY A 572 -21.25 -3.19 41.83
CA GLY A 572 -20.48 -2.89 43.02
C GLY A 572 -19.66 -4.08 43.51
N ASP A 573 -18.49 -3.72 44.03
CA ASP A 573 -17.54 -4.52 44.77
C ASP A 573 -18.20 -5.25 45.96
N ARG A 574 -18.16 -6.59 45.98
CA ARG A 574 -18.29 -7.41 47.19
C ARG A 574 -17.42 -8.66 47.04
N GLY A 575 -16.45 -8.77 47.95
CA GLY A 575 -15.42 -9.80 47.92
C GLY A 575 -15.81 -11.17 48.45
N THR A 576 -14.77 -12.02 48.41
CA THR A 576 -14.54 -13.30 49.10
C THR A 576 -15.44 -14.49 48.75
N SER A 577 -14.94 -15.43 47.94
CA SER A 577 -14.22 -16.64 48.42
C SER A 577 -14.27 -17.80 47.40
N ALA A 578 -13.21 -18.62 47.44
CA ALA A 578 -13.11 -20.00 46.96
C ALA A 578 -12.94 -20.28 45.44
N MET A 579 -11.69 -20.62 45.10
CA MET A 579 -11.30 -21.64 44.10
C MET A 579 -12.12 -22.94 44.27
N PRO A 580 -12.37 -23.73 43.19
CA PRO A 580 -11.36 -24.71 42.74
C PRO A 580 -11.21 -24.90 41.22
N SER A 581 -9.94 -25.11 40.84
CA SER A 581 -9.44 -26.12 39.90
C SER A 581 -10.46 -27.14 39.37
N CYS A 582 -10.56 -27.27 38.04
CA CYS A 582 -10.72 -28.56 37.37
C CYS A 582 -10.04 -28.53 35.99
N ALA A 583 -9.06 -29.40 35.83
CA ALA A 583 -8.46 -29.82 34.57
C ALA A 583 -9.47 -30.61 33.71
N GLY A 584 -9.31 -30.55 32.38
CA GLY A 584 -10.10 -31.33 31.44
C GLY A 584 -9.58 -31.20 30.00
N THR A 585 -8.59 -32.03 29.68
CA THR A 585 -8.22 -32.47 28.33
C THR A 585 -9.40 -33.10 27.56
N VAL A 586 -9.31 -33.11 26.22
CA VAL A 586 -9.85 -34.09 25.21
C VAL A 586 -10.24 -33.32 23.93
N THR A 587 -9.36 -33.27 22.92
CA THR A 587 -9.23 -34.15 21.73
C THR A 587 -10.24 -33.95 20.60
N GLU A 588 -9.66 -33.99 19.40
CA GLU A 588 -10.24 -33.94 18.06
C GLU A 588 -11.48 -34.81 17.85
N ARG A 589 -12.40 -34.30 17.02
CA ARG A 589 -12.98 -35.01 15.88
C ARG A 589 -13.44 -34.05 14.81
#